data_AF-A0A523RBZ5-F1
#
_entry.id   AF-A0A523RBZ5-F1
#
_cell.length_a   1.000
_cell.length_b   1.000
_cell.length_c   1.000
_cell.angle_alpha   90.00
_cell.angle_beta   90.00
_cell.angle_gamma   90.00
#
_symmetry.space_group_name_H-M   'P 1'
#
loop_
_entity.id
_entity.type
_entity.pdbx_description
1 polymer ?
#
loop_
_entity_poly.entity_id
_entity_poly.type
_entity_poly.pdbx_seq_one_letter_code
_entity_poly.pdbx_strand_id
1 'polypeptide(L)'
;MDKWLDDDETKENKKRRNEIYGNLSNEEKNNLSKLKIRELVKKDKITSSFDESRKGFLTKVLEFKDWLDNRSYIKGDIERIQTWVENLYYMIESSIKFQNKTVFNKGEETLINSYKSIPVKFLDEKTRIALNKKMKGIKRTNSDIYYLRKLKNIIKEKLKDAEYYNILRDILES
;
A
#
# COMPACT_ATOMS: atom_id res chain seq x y z
N MET A 1 -19.87 -27.92 27.35
CA MET A 1 -20.05 -28.56 26.03
C MET A 1 -19.50 -27.59 25.01
N ASP A 2 -18.27 -27.85 24.57
CA ASP A 2 -17.48 -27.04 23.65
C ASP A 2 -17.40 -27.84 22.35
N LYS A 3 -18.36 -27.62 21.43
CA LYS A 3 -18.58 -28.52 20.28
C LYS A 3 -18.95 -27.78 18.99
N TRP A 4 -18.51 -26.52 18.85
CA TRP A 4 -18.92 -25.64 17.73
C TRP A 4 -17.75 -24.84 17.10
N LEU A 5 -16.48 -25.18 17.37
CA LEU A 5 -15.31 -24.54 16.74
C LEU A 5 -14.36 -25.51 16.02
N ASP A 6 -14.76 -26.77 15.85
CA ASP A 6 -13.98 -27.78 15.14
C ASP A 6 -14.62 -28.09 13.78
N ASP A 7 -14.54 -27.13 12.86
CA ASP A 7 -14.73 -27.42 11.43
C ASP A 7 -13.49 -28.17 10.92
N ASP A 8 -13.68 -29.42 10.48
CA ASP A 8 -12.63 -30.32 9.99
C ASP A 8 -11.73 -29.68 8.90
N GLU A 9 -12.24 -28.71 8.13
CA GLU A 9 -11.49 -27.92 7.14
C GLU A 9 -10.34 -27.07 7.74
N THR A 10 -10.44 -26.63 9.00
CA THR A 10 -9.40 -25.80 9.65
C THR A 10 -8.27 -26.63 10.24
N LYS A 11 -8.56 -27.83 10.76
CA LYS A 11 -7.55 -28.79 11.23
C LYS A 11 -6.77 -29.37 10.07
N GLU A 12 -7.42 -29.68 8.95
CA GLU A 12 -6.77 -30.23 7.76
C GLU A 12 -5.85 -29.20 7.08
N ASN A 13 -6.26 -27.93 7.00
CA ASN A 13 -5.42 -26.86 6.46
C ASN A 13 -4.22 -26.51 7.37
N LYS A 14 -4.38 -26.57 8.70
CA LYS A 14 -3.24 -26.45 9.63
C LYS A 14 -2.29 -27.65 9.53
N LYS A 15 -2.81 -28.87 9.39
CA LYS A 15 -2.00 -30.07 9.15
C LYS A 15 -1.24 -29.97 7.82
N ARG A 16 -1.90 -29.60 6.71
CA ARG A 16 -1.24 -29.37 5.41
C ARG A 16 -0.17 -28.28 5.49
N ARG A 17 -0.41 -27.16 6.17
CA ARG A 17 0.62 -26.13 6.37
C ARG A 17 1.81 -26.63 7.17
N ASN A 18 1.57 -27.40 8.23
CA ASN A 18 2.64 -27.95 9.08
C ASN A 18 3.39 -29.10 8.39
N GLU A 19 2.71 -29.91 7.56
CA GLU A 19 3.31 -30.95 6.73
C GLU A 19 4.15 -30.33 5.61
N ILE A 20 3.65 -29.30 4.92
CA ILE A 20 4.43 -28.53 3.95
C ILE A 20 5.64 -27.92 4.62
N TYR A 21 5.50 -27.34 5.83
CA TYR A 21 6.64 -26.77 6.56
C TYR A 21 7.61 -27.83 7.07
N GLY A 22 7.11 -29.01 7.46
CA GLY A 22 7.91 -30.16 7.85
C GLY A 22 8.75 -30.71 6.71
N ASN A 23 8.15 -30.80 5.51
CA ASN A 23 8.75 -31.31 4.28
C ASN A 23 9.73 -30.34 3.61
N LEU A 24 9.78 -29.07 4.01
CA LEU A 24 10.80 -28.13 3.54
C LEU A 24 12.19 -28.52 4.08
N SER A 25 13.18 -28.48 3.19
CA SER A 25 14.59 -28.66 3.54
C SER A 25 15.05 -27.60 4.54
N ASN A 26 16.06 -27.92 5.35
CA ASN A 26 16.67 -26.96 6.29
C ASN A 26 17.18 -25.69 5.57
N GLU A 27 17.57 -25.79 4.30
CA GLU A 27 17.96 -24.64 3.47
C GLU A 27 16.77 -23.73 3.13
N GLU A 28 15.61 -24.30 2.82
CA GLU A 28 14.40 -23.56 2.47
C GLU A 28 13.81 -22.87 3.71
N LYS A 29 13.87 -23.54 4.86
CA LYS A 29 13.54 -22.95 6.18
C LYS A 29 14.44 -21.75 6.50
N ASN A 30 15.74 -21.88 6.25
CA ASN A 30 16.70 -20.78 6.42
C ASN A 30 16.52 -19.66 5.39
N ASN A 31 16.08 -19.96 4.18
CA ASN A 31 15.75 -18.93 3.20
C ASN A 31 14.48 -18.17 3.58
N LEU A 32 13.46 -18.83 4.11
CA LEU A 32 12.25 -18.18 4.62
C LEU A 32 12.54 -17.27 5.82
N SER A 33 13.42 -17.67 6.73
CA SER A 33 13.85 -16.81 7.84
C SER A 33 14.67 -15.62 7.35
N LYS A 34 15.62 -15.83 6.43
CA LYS A 34 16.38 -14.75 5.78
C LYS A 34 15.47 -13.77 5.01
N LEU A 35 14.41 -14.25 4.37
CA LEU A 35 13.43 -13.40 3.67
C LEU A 35 12.64 -12.54 4.66
N LYS A 36 12.15 -13.09 5.77
CA LYS A 36 11.50 -12.32 6.84
C LYS A 36 12.43 -11.27 7.45
N ILE A 37 13.69 -11.62 7.70
CA ILE A 37 14.69 -10.68 8.22
C ILE A 37 14.96 -9.57 7.19
N ARG A 38 15.06 -9.88 5.89
CA ARG A 38 15.19 -8.87 4.82
C ARG A 38 13.98 -7.94 4.75
N GLU A 39 12.77 -8.45 4.98
CA GLU A 39 11.55 -7.62 5.00
C GLU A 39 11.51 -6.68 6.22
N LEU A 40 11.94 -7.14 7.39
CA LEU A 40 12.08 -6.31 8.59
C LEU A 40 13.15 -5.22 8.41
N VAL A 41 14.33 -5.59 7.91
CA VAL A 41 15.42 -4.63 7.62
C VAL A 41 15.02 -3.62 6.54
N LYS A 42 14.20 -4.01 5.56
CA LYS A 42 13.63 -3.07 4.58
C LYS A 42 12.66 -2.07 5.24
N LYS A 43 11.83 -2.49 6.20
CA LYS A 43 10.95 -1.60 6.96
C LYS A 43 11.74 -0.59 7.79
N ASP A 44 12.80 -1.04 8.47
CA ASP A 44 13.64 -0.16 9.30
C ASP A 44 14.44 0.86 8.48
N LYS A 45 14.87 0.49 7.26
CA LYS A 45 15.53 1.44 6.34
C LYS A 45 14.59 2.55 5.84
N ILE A 46 13.29 2.28 5.74
CA ILE A 46 12.30 3.26 5.25
C ILE A 46 11.99 4.29 6.35
N THR A 47 11.95 3.87 7.61
CA THR A 47 11.76 4.77 8.76
C THR A 47 13.01 5.56 9.08
N SER A 48 14.21 4.99 8.94
CA SER A 48 15.47 5.70 9.21
C SER A 48 15.77 6.79 8.18
N SER A 49 15.47 6.57 6.89
CA SER A 49 15.78 7.56 5.83
C SER A 49 14.96 8.85 5.96
N PHE A 50 13.77 8.77 6.55
CA PHE A 50 12.87 9.92 6.71
C PHE A 50 13.34 10.87 7.82
N ASP A 51 13.90 10.32 8.90
CA ASP A 51 14.44 11.10 10.02
C ASP A 51 15.78 11.76 9.66
N GLU A 52 16.59 11.09 8.84
CA GLU A 52 17.86 11.59 8.31
C GLU A 52 17.67 12.76 7.32
N SER A 53 16.61 12.70 6.49
CA SER A 53 16.26 13.78 5.56
C SER A 53 15.80 15.06 6.28
N ARG A 54 15.03 14.94 7.37
CA ARG A 54 14.62 16.09 8.20
C ARG A 54 15.78 16.74 8.91
N LYS A 55 16.71 15.92 9.45
CA LYS A 55 17.95 16.43 10.04
C LYS A 55 18.79 17.19 9.01
N GLY A 56 18.95 16.66 7.81
CA GLY A 56 19.67 17.34 6.72
C GLY A 56 19.07 18.68 6.31
N PHE A 57 17.74 18.78 6.23
CA PHE A 57 17.05 20.05 5.95
C PHE A 57 17.27 21.08 7.08
N LEU A 58 17.12 20.68 8.34
CA LEU A 58 17.35 21.57 9.49
C LEU A 58 18.80 22.07 9.54
N THR A 59 19.78 21.22 9.26
CA THR A 59 21.18 21.65 9.16
C THR A 59 21.37 22.70 8.08
N LYS A 60 20.77 22.52 6.90
CA LYS A 60 20.82 23.51 5.81
C LYS A 60 20.17 24.85 6.17
N VAL A 61 19.07 24.83 6.94
CA VAL A 61 18.43 26.05 7.44
C VAL A 61 19.31 26.77 8.47
N LEU A 62 19.97 26.02 9.36
CA LEU A 62 20.92 26.58 10.31
C LEU A 62 22.14 27.16 9.60
N GLU A 63 22.71 26.47 8.61
CA GLU A 63 23.80 26.99 7.75
C GLU A 63 23.39 28.31 7.07
N PHE A 64 22.17 28.39 6.54
CA PHE A 64 21.69 29.60 5.89
C PHE A 64 21.49 30.74 6.89
N LYS A 65 20.97 30.44 8.08
CA LYS A 65 20.80 31.41 9.17
C LYS A 65 22.15 31.95 9.65
N ASP A 66 23.10 31.08 9.95
CA ASP A 66 24.45 31.47 10.38
C ASP A 66 25.16 32.27 9.29
N TRP A 67 24.94 31.93 8.02
CA TRP A 67 25.45 32.72 6.91
C TRP A 67 24.85 34.13 6.91
N LEU A 68 23.53 34.29 7.07
CA LEU A 68 22.85 35.59 7.14
C LEU A 68 23.34 36.43 8.32
N ASP A 69 23.48 35.82 9.51
CA ASP A 69 23.90 36.49 10.73
C ASP A 69 25.33 37.05 10.63
N ASN A 70 26.17 36.46 9.77
CA ASN A 70 27.54 36.91 9.50
C ASN A 70 27.64 37.97 8.39
N ARG A 71 26.52 38.44 7.80
CA ARG A 71 26.54 39.44 6.73
C ARG A 71 26.19 40.85 7.21
N SER A 72 27.03 41.81 6.84
CA SER A 72 26.83 43.24 7.11
C SER A 72 26.03 43.98 6.02
N TYR A 73 25.98 43.45 4.78
CA TYR A 73 25.20 44.06 3.68
C TYR A 73 24.47 43.02 2.83
N ILE A 74 23.20 42.81 3.16
CA ILE A 74 22.34 41.78 2.57
C ILE A 74 21.88 42.15 1.15
N LYS A 75 21.73 43.45 0.87
CA LYS A 75 21.15 43.97 -0.38
C LYS A 75 22.03 43.72 -1.62
N GLY A 76 23.33 43.47 -1.43
CA GLY A 76 24.25 43.09 -2.50
C GLY A 76 24.35 41.57 -2.75
N ASP A 77 23.83 40.75 -1.84
CA ASP A 77 23.91 39.29 -1.88
C ASP A 77 22.54 38.66 -2.27
N ILE A 78 21.64 39.43 -2.90
CA ILE A 78 20.28 38.99 -3.26
C ILE A 78 20.28 37.69 -4.08
N GLU A 79 21.18 37.56 -5.07
CA GLU A 79 21.29 36.35 -5.89
C GLU A 79 21.66 35.10 -5.07
N ARG A 80 22.53 35.27 -4.07
CA ARG A 80 22.92 34.18 -3.16
C ARG A 80 21.79 33.80 -2.22
N ILE A 81 21.04 34.78 -1.72
CA ILE A 81 19.84 34.55 -0.91
C ILE A 81 18.82 33.76 -1.73
N GLN A 82 18.59 34.18 -2.97
CA GLN A 82 17.70 33.47 -3.88
C GLN A 82 18.17 32.01 -4.09
N THR A 83 19.46 31.80 -4.30
CA THR A 83 20.04 30.45 -4.44
C THR A 83 19.82 29.59 -3.20
N TRP A 84 20.00 30.14 -1.99
CA TRP A 84 19.72 29.42 -0.74
C TRP A 84 18.24 29.04 -0.61
N VAL A 85 17.34 29.98 -0.91
CA VAL A 85 15.90 29.78 -0.85
C VAL A 85 15.44 28.73 -1.87
N GLU A 86 15.95 28.78 -3.10
CA GLU A 86 15.65 27.80 -4.16
C GLU A 86 16.11 26.40 -3.77
N ASN A 87 17.30 26.26 -3.17
CA ASN A 87 17.81 24.97 -2.71
C ASN A 87 16.98 24.39 -1.55
N LEU A 88 16.59 25.22 -0.59
CA LEU A 88 15.71 24.80 0.51
C LEU A 88 14.32 24.42 0.00
N TYR A 89 13.78 25.20 -0.94
CA TYR A 89 12.50 24.90 -1.59
C TYR A 89 12.55 23.56 -2.33
N TYR A 90 13.61 23.28 -3.09
CA TYR A 90 13.81 22.01 -3.79
C TYR A 90 13.84 20.81 -2.82
N MET A 91 14.48 20.95 -1.66
CA MET A 91 14.47 19.91 -0.61
C MET A 91 13.07 19.66 -0.06
N ILE A 92 12.27 20.72 0.15
CA ILE A 92 10.88 20.58 0.58
C ILE A 92 10.06 19.89 -0.51
N GLU A 93 10.14 20.37 -1.76
CA GLU A 93 9.34 19.85 -2.87
C GLU A 93 9.62 18.36 -3.15
N SER A 94 10.88 17.96 -3.10
CA SER A 94 11.30 16.56 -3.25
C SER A 94 10.76 15.68 -2.11
N SER A 95 10.74 16.18 -0.87
CA SER A 95 10.14 15.45 0.26
C SER A 95 8.63 15.27 0.13
N ILE A 96 7.91 16.29 -0.34
CA ILE A 96 6.45 16.25 -0.57
C ILE A 96 6.12 15.25 -1.69
N LYS A 97 6.86 15.27 -2.80
CA LYS A 97 6.70 14.30 -3.90
C LYS A 97 6.92 12.86 -3.42
N PHE A 98 7.89 12.64 -2.53
CA PHE A 98 8.15 11.32 -1.96
C PHE A 98 7.02 10.86 -1.03
N GLN A 99 6.55 11.74 -0.14
CA GLN A 99 5.42 11.46 0.76
C GLN A 99 4.15 11.11 -0.02
N ASN A 100 3.79 11.92 -1.01
CA ASN A 100 2.61 11.68 -1.85
C ASN A 100 2.69 10.33 -2.56
N LYS A 101 3.88 9.93 -3.06
CA LYS A 101 4.09 8.61 -3.67
C LYS A 101 3.92 7.46 -2.66
N THR A 102 4.42 7.62 -1.44
CA THR A 102 4.28 6.58 -0.40
C THR A 102 2.85 6.43 0.13
N VAL A 103 2.10 7.53 0.28
CA VAL A 103 0.70 7.50 0.72
C VAL A 103 -0.20 6.87 -0.36
N PHE A 104 0.04 7.21 -1.64
CA PHE A 104 -0.69 6.62 -2.76
C PHE A 104 -0.48 5.10 -2.85
N ASN A 105 0.78 4.65 -2.71
CA ASN A 105 1.11 3.22 -2.71
C ASN A 105 0.43 2.47 -1.54
N LYS A 106 0.32 3.11 -0.36
CA LYS A 106 -0.31 2.48 0.82
C LYS A 106 -1.82 2.28 0.63
N GLY A 107 -2.50 3.21 -0.05
CA GLY A 107 -3.93 3.08 -0.40
C GLY A 107 -4.21 2.07 -1.52
N GLU A 108 -3.30 1.93 -2.49
CA GLU A 108 -3.41 0.90 -3.53
C GLU A 108 -3.15 -0.51 -2.97
N GLU A 109 -2.18 -0.66 -2.04
CA GLU A 109 -1.91 -1.93 -1.37
C GLU A 109 -3.10 -2.44 -0.54
N THR A 110 -3.84 -1.56 0.14
CA THR A 110 -5.04 -1.97 0.90
C THR A 110 -6.14 -2.46 -0.02
N LEU A 111 -6.40 -1.77 -1.15
CA LEU A 111 -7.39 -2.20 -2.14
C LEU A 111 -6.99 -3.53 -2.81
N ILE A 112 -5.71 -3.72 -3.14
CA ILE A 112 -5.20 -4.98 -3.70
C ILE A 112 -5.36 -6.13 -2.69
N ASN A 113 -5.11 -5.88 -1.40
CA ASN A 113 -5.27 -6.91 -0.37
C ASN A 113 -6.73 -7.26 -0.11
N SER A 114 -7.64 -6.28 -0.07
CA SER A 114 -9.09 -6.52 -0.02
C SER A 114 -9.61 -7.24 -1.27
N TYR A 115 -8.99 -7.02 -2.43
CA TYR A 115 -9.34 -7.77 -3.64
C TYR A 115 -8.96 -9.26 -3.52
N LYS A 116 -7.82 -9.57 -2.88
CA LYS A 116 -7.37 -10.96 -2.67
C LYS A 116 -8.26 -11.76 -1.73
N SER A 117 -9.05 -11.13 -0.87
CA SER A 117 -10.01 -11.84 -0.02
C SER A 117 -11.27 -12.29 -0.77
N ILE A 118 -11.50 -11.78 -1.98
CA ILE A 118 -12.59 -12.22 -2.83
C ILE A 118 -12.25 -13.61 -3.40
N PRO A 119 -13.15 -14.62 -3.30
CA PRO A 119 -12.92 -15.94 -3.88
C PRO A 119 -12.64 -15.87 -5.39
N VAL A 120 -11.67 -16.65 -5.87
CA VAL A 120 -11.24 -16.62 -7.29
C VAL A 120 -12.40 -16.93 -8.25
N LYS A 121 -13.32 -17.80 -7.84
CA LYS A 121 -14.50 -18.20 -8.64
C LYS A 121 -15.61 -17.14 -8.67
N PHE A 122 -15.51 -16.08 -7.87
CA PHE A 122 -16.56 -15.05 -7.78
C PHE A 122 -16.63 -14.18 -9.04
N LEU A 123 -15.50 -13.98 -9.73
CA LEU A 123 -15.42 -13.21 -10.97
C LEU A 123 -14.96 -14.12 -12.11
N ASP A 124 -15.42 -13.84 -13.32
CA ASP A 124 -14.89 -14.46 -14.52
C ASP A 124 -13.44 -14.05 -14.78
N GLU A 125 -12.70 -14.93 -15.44
CA GLU A 125 -11.26 -14.74 -15.67
C GLU A 125 -10.94 -13.42 -16.40
N LYS A 126 -11.77 -13.06 -17.39
CA LYS A 126 -11.56 -11.85 -18.20
C LYS A 126 -11.78 -10.59 -17.38
N THR A 127 -12.83 -10.56 -16.55
CA THR A 127 -13.07 -9.45 -15.63
C THR A 127 -11.98 -9.34 -14.56
N ARG A 128 -11.50 -10.46 -14.02
CA ARG A 128 -10.38 -10.50 -13.07
C ARG A 128 -9.10 -9.91 -13.66
N ILE A 129 -8.74 -10.29 -14.88
CA ILE A 129 -7.60 -9.74 -15.60
C ILE A 129 -7.77 -8.22 -15.80
N ALA A 130 -8.95 -7.77 -16.23
CA ALA A 130 -9.24 -6.36 -16.43
C ALA A 130 -9.15 -5.54 -15.13
N LEU A 131 -9.60 -6.10 -14.01
CA LEU A 131 -9.54 -5.50 -12.68
C LEU A 131 -8.09 -5.41 -12.17
N ASN A 132 -7.30 -6.47 -12.35
CA ASN A 132 -5.86 -6.48 -12.05
C ASN A 132 -5.10 -5.42 -12.84
N LYS A 133 -5.38 -5.27 -14.14
CA LYS A 133 -4.80 -4.19 -14.96
C LYS A 133 -5.20 -2.82 -14.44
N LYS A 134 -6.46 -2.64 -14.05
CA LYS A 134 -6.96 -1.38 -13.47
C LYS A 134 -6.25 -1.02 -12.16
N MET A 135 -6.09 -1.98 -11.24
CA MET A 135 -5.43 -1.75 -9.95
C MET A 135 -3.94 -1.45 -10.09
N LYS A 136 -3.26 -2.03 -11.10
CA LYS A 136 -1.82 -1.81 -11.34
C LYS A 136 -1.52 -0.61 -12.25
N GLY A 137 -2.52 0.17 -12.65
CA GLY A 137 -2.35 1.30 -13.57
C GLY A 137 -1.90 0.91 -14.98
N ILE A 138 -2.05 -0.36 -15.38
CA ILE A 138 -1.60 -0.87 -16.68
C ILE A 138 -2.59 -0.40 -17.77
N LYS A 139 -2.08 -0.15 -18.98
CA LYS A 139 -2.90 0.21 -20.14
C LYS A 139 -3.96 -0.87 -20.39
N ARG A 140 -5.22 -0.44 -20.49
CA ARG A 140 -6.40 -1.29 -20.68
C ARG A 140 -6.80 -1.30 -22.15
N THR A 141 -7.22 -2.47 -22.64
CA THR A 141 -7.82 -2.60 -23.98
C THR A 141 -9.31 -2.21 -23.95
N ASN A 142 -9.92 -2.04 -25.12
CA ASN A 142 -11.37 -1.81 -25.22
C ASN A 142 -12.18 -2.97 -24.61
N SER A 143 -11.70 -4.21 -24.73
CA SER A 143 -12.30 -5.36 -24.08
C SER A 143 -12.22 -5.28 -22.55
N ASP A 144 -11.07 -4.90 -21.99
CA ASP A 144 -10.93 -4.71 -20.53
C ASP A 144 -11.94 -3.65 -20.03
N ILE A 145 -12.10 -2.55 -20.76
CA ILE A 145 -13.05 -1.47 -20.42
C ILE A 145 -14.49 -1.99 -20.45
N TYR A 146 -14.84 -2.80 -21.45
CA TYR A 146 -16.16 -3.43 -21.54
C TYR A 146 -16.47 -4.28 -20.30
N TYR A 147 -15.54 -5.17 -19.90
CA TYR A 147 -15.75 -6.05 -18.74
C TYR A 147 -15.87 -5.26 -17.43
N LEU A 148 -15.07 -4.21 -17.25
CA LEU A 148 -15.17 -3.34 -16.08
C LEU A 148 -16.50 -2.58 -16.02
N ARG A 149 -17.02 -2.12 -17.17
CA ARG A 149 -18.33 -1.47 -17.24
C ARG A 149 -19.45 -2.45 -16.93
N LYS A 150 -19.39 -3.66 -17.49
CA LYS A 150 -20.34 -4.74 -17.21
C LYS A 150 -20.36 -5.09 -15.72
N LEU A 151 -19.18 -5.27 -15.11
CA LEU A 151 -19.05 -5.54 -13.68
C LEU A 151 -19.67 -4.43 -12.82
N LYS A 152 -19.46 -3.16 -13.19
CA LYS A 152 -20.06 -2.02 -12.47
C LYS A 152 -21.59 -2.10 -12.40
N ASN A 153 -22.22 -2.50 -13.50
CA ASN A 153 -23.69 -2.65 -13.54
C ASN A 153 -24.16 -3.83 -12.68
N ILE A 154 -23.48 -4.98 -12.78
CA ILE A 154 -23.78 -6.16 -11.96
C ILE A 154 -23.67 -5.85 -10.47
N ILE A 155 -22.62 -5.13 -10.05
CA ILE A 155 -22.46 -4.71 -8.65
C ILE A 155 -23.63 -3.83 -8.20
N LYS A 156 -24.07 -2.89 -9.04
CA LYS A 156 -25.20 -2.00 -8.72
C LYS A 156 -26.50 -2.79 -8.50
N GLU A 157 -26.77 -3.78 -9.35
CA GLU A 157 -27.94 -4.66 -9.20
C GLU A 157 -27.83 -5.50 -7.93
N LYS A 158 -26.66 -6.11 -7.68
CA LYS A 158 -26.45 -6.95 -6.48
C LYS A 158 -26.51 -6.19 -5.17
N LEU A 159 -26.08 -4.93 -5.13
CA LEU A 159 -26.23 -4.09 -3.95
C LEU A 159 -27.71 -3.79 -3.67
N LYS A 160 -28.50 -3.56 -4.73
CA LYS A 160 -29.94 -3.38 -4.59
C LYS A 160 -30.64 -4.67 -4.11
N ASP A 161 -30.25 -5.82 -4.65
CA ASP A 161 -30.72 -7.12 -4.15
C ASP A 161 -30.40 -7.28 -2.65
N ALA A 162 -29.17 -6.91 -2.24
CA ALA A 162 -28.75 -7.01 -0.85
C ALA A 162 -29.56 -6.11 0.09
N GLU A 163 -29.98 -4.91 -0.35
CA GLU A 163 -30.91 -4.07 0.41
C GLU A 163 -32.23 -4.79 0.67
N TYR A 164 -32.79 -5.47 -0.34
CA TYR A 164 -34.01 -6.26 -0.16
C TYR A 164 -33.80 -7.45 0.77
N TYR A 165 -32.68 -8.16 0.65
CA TYR A 165 -32.36 -9.27 1.56
C TYR A 165 -32.15 -8.81 3.00
N ASN A 166 -31.61 -7.60 3.23
CA ASN A 166 -31.52 -7.05 4.58
C ASN A 166 -32.91 -6.83 5.19
N ILE A 167 -33.86 -6.28 4.42
CA ILE A 167 -35.25 -6.12 4.88
C ILE A 167 -35.85 -7.48 5.24
N LEU A 168 -35.67 -8.49 4.39
CA LEU A 168 -36.16 -9.85 4.65
C LEU A 168 -35.51 -10.46 5.90
N ARG A 169 -34.20 -10.27 6.08
CA ARG A 169 -33.49 -10.72 7.27
C ARG A 169 -34.07 -10.08 8.53
N ASP A 170 -34.27 -8.76 8.52
CA ASP A 170 -34.80 -8.03 9.67
C ASP A 170 -36.23 -8.48 10.01
N ILE A 171 -37.03 -8.90 9.01
CA ILE A 171 -38.35 -9.51 9.24
C ILE A 171 -38.24 -10.91 9.87
N LEU A 172 -37.27 -11.71 9.42
CA LEU A 172 -37.07 -13.08 9.91
C LEU A 172 -36.42 -13.13 11.31
N GLU A 173 -35.65 -12.11 11.67
CA GLU A 173 -35.00 -11.96 12.97
C GLU A 173 -35.84 -11.18 14.00
N SER A 174 -36.99 -10.62 13.58
CA SER A 174 -38.01 -10.02 14.45
C SER A 174 -38.96 -11.05 15.03
#